data_AF-A0A7W0UN31-F1
#
_entry.id   AF-A0A7W0UN31-F1
#
_cell.length_a   1.000
_cell.length_b   1.000
_cell.length_c   1.000
_cell.angle_alpha   90.00
_cell.angle_beta   90.00
_cell.angle_gamma   90.00
#
_symmetry.space_group_name_H-M   'P 1'
#
loop_
_entity.id
_entity.type
_entity.pdbx_description
1 polymer ?
#
loop_
_entity_poly.entity_id
_entity_poly.type
_entity_poly.pdbx_seq_one_letter_code
_entity_poly.pdbx_strand_id
1 'polypeptide(L)'
;LWGSRGDLPDFGAPVEEVNWRLLYVRLTEMHVVELLALTLFEWPEPSFEVHRDLARHLWDEARHAMLGEVGFETRGVNWQTVPHELSFASFPNMELEPRDRYALLYGSEHSVMSKTSKGPQHAGKPEQHALARASGDPLSTLFLDHDWADEVLHVHIARRVLAGAFPSTAARDKAYERALARYLEISDEDRALDRSCWWDEFYAGVRSCSAADPSRGPDGR
;
A
#
# COMPACT_ATOMS: atom_id res chain seq x y z
N LEU A 1 -5.49 -13.32 6.86
CA LEU A 1 -4.49 -12.26 6.62
C LEU A 1 -5.08 -11.14 5.77
N TRP A 2 -5.77 -11.42 4.67
CA TRP A 2 -6.50 -10.42 3.88
C TRP A 2 -7.76 -9.92 4.59
N GLY A 3 -8.49 -10.79 5.29
CA GLY A 3 -9.62 -10.38 6.12
C GLY A 3 -9.23 -9.70 7.44
N SER A 4 -7.93 -9.64 7.80
CA SER A 4 -7.47 -8.79 8.92
C SER A 4 -7.27 -7.33 8.53
N ARG A 5 -7.43 -6.98 7.25
CA ARG A 5 -7.53 -5.58 6.79
C ARG A 5 -8.72 -4.83 7.40
N GLY A 6 -9.71 -5.56 7.92
CA GLY A 6 -11.04 -5.02 8.16
C GLY A 6 -11.77 -4.74 6.84
N ASP A 7 -13.06 -4.44 6.93
CA ASP A 7 -13.83 -3.98 5.77
C ASP A 7 -13.56 -2.49 5.56
N LEU A 8 -12.48 -2.20 4.83
CA LEU A 8 -12.13 -0.83 4.48
C LEU A 8 -13.25 -0.18 3.65
N PRO A 9 -13.49 1.13 3.84
CA PRO A 9 -14.56 1.84 3.19
C PRO A 9 -14.30 1.91 1.69
N ASP A 10 -15.34 1.74 0.88
CA ASP A 10 -15.26 1.98 -0.55
C ASP A 10 -14.84 3.43 -0.84
N PHE A 11 -14.22 3.69 -1.99
CA PHE A 11 -13.82 5.05 -2.38
C PHE A 11 -15.00 6.00 -2.64
N GLY A 12 -16.25 5.50 -2.60
CA GLY A 12 -17.47 6.29 -2.61
C GLY A 12 -18.04 6.63 -1.22
N ALA A 13 -17.40 6.18 -0.14
CA ALA A 13 -17.78 6.53 1.23
C ALA A 13 -17.50 8.02 1.54
N PRO A 14 -17.94 8.55 2.71
CA PRO A 14 -17.61 9.91 3.12
C PRO A 14 -16.11 10.19 3.05
N VAL A 15 -15.73 11.37 2.54
CA VAL A 15 -14.33 11.69 2.20
C VAL A 15 -13.41 11.65 3.42
N GLU A 16 -13.93 11.96 4.60
CA GLU A 16 -13.26 11.92 5.88
C GLU A 16 -12.87 10.48 6.26
N GLU A 17 -13.76 9.53 5.99
CA GLU A 17 -13.52 8.10 6.23
C GLU A 17 -12.51 7.54 5.23
N VAL A 18 -12.67 7.92 3.96
CA VAL A 18 -11.72 7.57 2.90
C VAL A 18 -10.33 8.13 3.20
N ASN A 19 -10.23 9.34 3.77
CA ASN A 19 -8.93 9.90 4.18
C ASN A 19 -8.25 9.05 5.25
N TRP A 20 -8.99 8.53 6.24
CA TRP A 20 -8.45 7.57 7.20
C TRP A 20 -8.00 6.27 6.54
N ARG A 21 -8.77 5.75 5.58
CA ARG A 21 -8.35 4.60 4.77
C ARG A 21 -7.04 4.87 4.04
N LEU A 22 -6.90 6.06 3.44
CA LEU A 22 -5.67 6.43 2.74
C LEU A 22 -4.47 6.40 3.69
N LEU A 23 -4.57 6.99 4.88
CA LEU A 23 -3.51 6.95 5.89
C LEU A 23 -3.21 5.52 6.40
N TYR A 24 -4.25 4.72 6.62
CA TYR A 24 -4.11 3.33 7.06
C TYR A 24 -3.37 2.47 6.03
N VAL A 25 -3.71 2.59 4.73
CA VAL A 25 -3.00 1.85 3.69
C VAL A 25 -1.50 2.13 3.74
N ARG A 26 -1.10 3.41 3.90
CA ARG A 26 0.30 3.78 4.04
C ARG A 26 0.93 3.13 5.26
N LEU A 27 0.28 3.23 6.42
CA LEU A 27 0.74 2.60 7.67
C LEU A 27 1.05 1.10 7.48
N THR A 28 0.32 0.40 6.60
CA THR A 28 0.53 -1.02 6.33
C THR A 28 1.62 -1.34 5.30
N GLU A 29 2.10 -0.37 4.52
CA GLU A 29 3.09 -0.59 3.43
C GLU A 29 4.45 -1.12 3.92
N MET A 30 4.68 -1.24 5.23
CA MET A 30 5.79 -2.03 5.80
C MET A 30 5.87 -3.45 5.21
N HIS A 31 4.74 -4.06 4.83
CA HIS A 31 4.76 -5.36 4.16
C HIS A 31 5.50 -5.31 2.80
N VAL A 32 5.47 -4.18 2.08
CA VAL A 32 6.21 -3.99 0.82
C VAL A 32 7.71 -3.85 1.11
N VAL A 33 8.07 -3.18 2.21
CA VAL A 33 9.47 -3.09 2.68
C VAL A 33 10.05 -4.47 2.93
N GLU A 34 9.32 -5.34 3.64
CA GLU A 34 9.72 -6.72 3.91
C GLU A 34 9.89 -7.52 2.61
N LEU A 35 8.96 -7.34 1.66
CA LEU A 35 9.02 -7.97 0.34
C LEU A 35 10.25 -7.53 -0.44
N LEU A 36 10.56 -6.24 -0.47
CA LEU A 36 11.74 -5.69 -1.15
C LEU A 36 13.04 -6.11 -0.46
N ALA A 37 13.06 -6.16 0.88
CA ALA A 37 14.21 -6.62 1.65
C ALA A 37 14.55 -8.07 1.32
N LEU A 38 13.53 -8.95 1.31
CA LEU A 38 13.72 -10.35 0.95
C LEU A 38 14.11 -10.51 -0.52
N THR A 39 13.51 -9.72 -1.41
CA THR A 39 13.90 -9.67 -2.83
C THR A 39 15.38 -9.32 -2.98
N LEU A 40 15.86 -8.27 -2.31
CA LEU A 40 17.26 -7.86 -2.32
C LEU A 40 18.20 -8.94 -1.77
N PHE A 41 17.78 -9.63 -0.71
CA PHE A 41 18.56 -10.68 -0.06
C PHE A 41 18.72 -11.91 -0.95
N GLU A 42 17.64 -12.33 -1.62
CA GLU A 42 17.60 -13.57 -2.40
C GLU A 42 17.95 -13.37 -3.87
N TRP A 43 17.97 -12.13 -4.38
CA TRP A 43 18.30 -11.88 -5.78
C TRP A 43 19.71 -12.41 -6.09
N PRO A 44 19.87 -13.32 -7.06
CA PRO A 44 21.17 -13.90 -7.35
C PRO A 44 22.03 -12.87 -8.10
N GLU A 45 23.19 -12.53 -7.51
CA GLU A 45 24.24 -11.68 -8.09
C GLU A 45 23.70 -10.42 -8.80
N PRO A 46 22.91 -9.55 -8.12
CA PRO A 46 22.39 -8.34 -8.75
C PRO A 46 23.55 -7.43 -9.17
N SER A 47 23.42 -6.78 -10.32
CA SER A 47 24.32 -5.67 -10.65
C SER A 47 24.18 -4.56 -9.59
N PHE A 48 25.19 -3.71 -9.46
CA PHE A 48 25.13 -2.57 -8.53
C PHE A 48 23.91 -1.68 -8.81
N GLU A 49 23.55 -1.48 -10.09
CA GLU A 49 22.39 -0.69 -10.49
C GLU A 49 21.09 -1.32 -10.02
N VAL A 50 20.93 -2.64 -10.13
CA VAL A 50 19.76 -3.37 -9.64
C VAL A 50 19.67 -3.26 -8.12
N HIS A 51 20.79 -3.50 -7.42
CA HIS A 51 20.84 -3.40 -5.96
C HIS A 51 20.48 -1.99 -5.49
N ARG A 52 21.09 -0.95 -6.07
CA ARG A 52 20.82 0.45 -5.77
C ARG A 52 19.35 0.82 -6.03
N ASP A 53 18.81 0.40 -7.17
CA ASP A 53 17.45 0.75 -7.56
C ASP A 53 16.41 0.07 -6.64
N LEU A 54 16.60 -1.21 -6.29
CA LEU A 54 15.75 -1.91 -5.32
C LEU A 54 15.91 -1.34 -3.90
N ALA A 55 17.11 -0.93 -3.49
CA ALA A 55 17.31 -0.31 -2.17
C ALA A 55 16.64 1.07 -2.06
N ARG A 56 16.60 1.84 -3.16
CA ARG A 56 15.84 3.10 -3.22
C ARG A 56 14.35 2.87 -3.11
N HIS A 57 13.84 1.91 -3.88
CA HIS A 57 12.45 1.50 -3.81
C HIS A 57 12.07 1.08 -2.38
N LEU A 58 12.90 0.26 -1.72
CA LEU A 58 12.70 -0.16 -0.34
C LEU A 58 12.61 1.04 0.62
N TRP A 59 13.51 2.01 0.46
CA TRP A 59 13.50 3.22 1.28
C TRP A 59 12.23 4.06 1.08
N ASP A 60 11.76 4.17 -0.16
CA ASP A 60 10.56 4.93 -0.48
C ASP A 60 9.31 4.28 0.15
N GLU A 61 9.17 2.95 0.08
CA GLU A 61 8.11 2.20 0.75
C GLU A 61 8.18 2.31 2.28
N ALA A 62 9.40 2.30 2.85
CA ALA A 62 9.59 2.50 4.29
C ALA A 62 9.18 3.92 4.71
N ARG A 63 9.44 4.91 3.86
CA ARG A 63 8.97 6.27 4.06
C ARG A 63 7.46 6.34 3.94
N HIS A 64 6.81 5.64 3.01
CA HIS A 64 5.35 5.62 2.91
C HIS A 64 4.71 5.06 4.19
N ALA A 65 5.24 3.97 4.74
CA ALA A 65 4.84 3.45 6.06
C ALA A 65 4.92 4.52 7.16
N MET A 66 6.05 5.24 7.22
CA MET A 66 6.24 6.35 8.15
C MET A 66 5.25 7.51 7.92
N LEU A 67 4.85 7.82 6.68
CA LEU A 67 3.80 8.83 6.43
C LEU A 67 2.47 8.42 7.09
N GLY A 68 2.12 7.14 7.02
CA GLY A 68 0.97 6.59 7.73
C GLY A 68 1.08 6.77 9.24
N GLU A 69 2.22 6.38 9.84
CA GLU A 69 2.49 6.57 11.28
C GLU A 69 2.33 8.03 11.71
N VAL A 70 2.96 8.96 10.99
CA VAL A 70 2.84 10.41 11.25
C VAL A 70 1.40 10.88 11.10
N GLY A 71 0.64 10.35 10.13
CA GLY A 71 -0.77 10.64 9.97
C GLY A 71 -1.59 10.29 11.21
N PHE A 72 -1.35 9.13 11.80
CA PHE A 72 -2.03 8.72 13.03
C PHE A 72 -1.59 9.51 14.25
N GLU A 73 -0.27 9.65 14.46
CA GLU A 73 0.32 10.37 15.60
C GLU A 73 -0.12 11.84 15.67
N THR A 74 -0.12 12.53 14.54
CA THR A 74 -0.53 13.96 14.46
C THR A 74 -2.01 14.17 14.77
N ARG A 75 -2.83 13.11 14.70
CA ARG A 75 -4.26 13.12 15.05
C ARG A 75 -4.53 12.57 16.45
N GLY A 76 -3.48 12.26 17.22
CA GLY A 76 -3.59 11.71 18.57
C GLY A 76 -4.15 10.29 18.62
N VAL A 77 -4.05 9.53 17.52
CA VAL A 77 -4.51 8.15 17.43
C VAL A 77 -3.32 7.22 17.57
N ASN A 78 -3.39 6.29 18.53
CA ASN A 78 -2.32 5.31 18.73
C ASN A 78 -2.36 4.24 17.63
N TRP A 79 -1.55 4.41 16.59
CA TRP A 79 -1.46 3.48 15.47
C TRP A 79 -1.07 2.06 15.88
N GLN A 80 -0.36 1.87 16.99
CA GLN A 80 0.05 0.55 17.49
C GLN A 80 -1.14 -0.32 17.95
N THR A 81 -2.32 0.29 18.12
CA THR A 81 -3.55 -0.43 18.48
C THR A 81 -4.37 -0.89 17.28
N VAL A 82 -4.00 -0.44 16.08
CA VAL A 82 -4.66 -0.82 14.84
C VAL A 82 -3.98 -2.06 14.26
N PRO A 83 -4.73 -3.05 13.73
CA PRO A 83 -4.12 -4.20 13.08
C PRO A 83 -3.25 -3.81 11.89
N HIS A 84 -1.99 -4.26 11.87
CA HIS A 84 -1.14 -4.12 10.70
C HIS A 84 -1.32 -5.30 9.75
N GLU A 85 -1.54 -4.99 8.49
CA GLU A 85 -1.77 -5.98 7.47
C GLU A 85 -0.46 -6.54 6.90
N LEU A 86 -0.31 -7.86 6.87
CA LEU A 86 0.83 -8.57 6.27
C LEU A 86 0.48 -9.32 4.98
N SER A 87 -0.77 -9.23 4.56
CA SER A 87 -1.35 -10.22 3.65
C SER A 87 -0.75 -10.13 2.26
N PHE A 88 -0.63 -8.92 1.71
CA PHE A 88 -0.01 -8.71 0.40
C PHE A 88 1.36 -9.38 0.27
N ALA A 89 2.22 -9.28 1.29
CA ALA A 89 3.58 -9.80 1.24
C ALA A 89 3.72 -11.27 1.69
N SER A 90 2.72 -11.83 2.38
CA SER A 90 2.80 -13.20 2.91
C SER A 90 3.01 -14.27 1.83
N PHE A 91 2.15 -14.31 0.81
CA PHE A 91 2.31 -15.28 -0.29
C PHE A 91 3.60 -15.05 -1.09
N PRO A 92 3.89 -13.82 -1.57
CA PRO A 92 5.07 -13.58 -2.39
C PRO A 92 6.39 -13.88 -1.66
N ASN A 93 6.48 -13.61 -0.36
CA ASN A 93 7.69 -13.87 0.41
C ASN A 93 7.92 -15.34 0.70
N MET A 94 6.86 -16.14 0.77
CA MET A 94 6.97 -17.56 1.14
C MET A 94 7.06 -18.49 -0.08
N GLU A 95 6.46 -18.12 -1.21
CA GLU A 95 6.23 -19.05 -2.32
C GLU A 95 6.83 -18.60 -3.66
N LEU A 96 7.23 -17.34 -3.81
CA LEU A 96 7.74 -16.83 -5.08
C LEU A 96 9.26 -16.63 -5.06
N GLU A 97 9.88 -16.97 -6.19
CA GLU A 97 11.26 -16.59 -6.50
C GLU A 97 11.40 -15.05 -6.60
N PRO A 98 12.58 -14.47 -6.34
CA PRO A 98 12.75 -13.01 -6.21
C PRO A 98 12.27 -12.21 -7.42
N ARG A 99 12.52 -12.71 -8.64
CA ARG A 99 12.06 -12.05 -9.87
C ARG A 99 10.55 -12.12 -10.09
N ASP A 100 9.91 -13.22 -9.67
CA ASP A 100 8.47 -13.42 -9.83
C ASP A 100 7.72 -12.62 -8.77
N ARG A 101 8.25 -12.58 -7.54
CA ARG A 101 7.83 -11.70 -6.45
C ARG A 101 7.87 -10.23 -6.88
N TYR A 102 9.00 -9.78 -7.44
CA TYR A 102 9.14 -8.40 -7.88
C TYR A 102 8.28 -8.08 -9.12
N ALA A 103 8.05 -9.06 -10.01
CA ALA A 103 7.10 -8.90 -11.11
C ALA A 103 5.65 -8.74 -10.62
N LEU A 104 5.25 -9.46 -9.56
CA LEU A 104 3.95 -9.29 -8.92
C LEU A 104 3.78 -7.89 -8.31
N LEU A 105 4.77 -7.43 -7.55
CA LEU A 105 4.78 -6.06 -7.00
C LEU A 105 4.65 -5.01 -8.12
N TYR A 106 5.46 -5.12 -9.16
CA TYR A 106 5.40 -4.23 -10.31
C TYR A 106 4.00 -4.14 -10.95
N GLY A 107 3.33 -5.28 -11.12
CA GLY A 107 1.99 -5.29 -11.70
C GLY A 107 0.96 -4.56 -10.84
N SER A 108 1.07 -4.67 -9.51
CA SER A 108 0.24 -3.94 -8.55
C SER A 108 0.48 -2.43 -8.64
N GLU A 109 1.72 -1.97 -8.56
CA GLU A 109 2.10 -0.55 -8.67
C GLU A 109 1.70 0.05 -10.01
N HIS A 110 1.96 -0.68 -11.10
CA HIS A 110 1.57 -0.24 -12.43
C HIS A 110 0.05 -0.11 -12.57
N SER A 111 -0.71 -0.95 -11.86
CA SER A 111 -2.18 -0.91 -11.91
C SER A 111 -2.76 0.36 -11.29
N VAL A 112 -2.14 0.89 -10.24
CA VAL A 112 -2.60 2.10 -9.52
C VAL A 112 -2.22 3.39 -10.23
N MET A 113 -1.44 3.33 -11.30
CA MET A 113 -1.20 4.47 -12.20
C MET A 113 -2.40 4.78 -13.11
N SER A 114 -3.36 3.85 -13.22
CA SER A 114 -4.59 4.04 -13.99
C SER A 114 -5.40 5.21 -13.43
N LYS A 115 -5.93 6.06 -14.32
CA LYS A 115 -6.92 7.09 -13.93
C LYS A 115 -8.31 6.51 -13.69
N THR A 116 -8.54 5.27 -14.11
CA THR A 116 -9.84 4.60 -14.04
C THR A 116 -9.83 3.61 -12.87
N SER A 117 -10.78 3.80 -11.96
CA SER A 117 -11.08 2.89 -10.85
C SER A 117 -11.46 1.51 -11.40
N LYS A 118 -10.95 0.44 -10.79
CA LYS A 118 -11.24 -0.96 -11.19
C LYS A 118 -12.30 -1.62 -10.30
N GLY A 119 -13.14 -0.80 -9.68
CA GLY A 119 -14.17 -1.21 -8.71
C GLY A 119 -14.21 -0.26 -7.52
N PRO A 120 -15.21 -0.42 -6.63
CA PRO A 120 -15.43 0.50 -5.50
C PRO A 120 -14.30 0.47 -4.47
N GLN A 121 -13.60 -0.66 -4.37
CA GLN A 121 -12.43 -0.87 -3.51
C GLN A 121 -11.10 -0.43 -4.16
N HIS A 122 -11.08 0.06 -5.40
CA HIS A 122 -9.85 0.34 -6.15
C HIS A 122 -9.83 1.74 -6.78
N ALA A 123 -9.00 2.63 -6.25
CA ALA A 123 -8.73 3.95 -6.81
C ALA A 123 -7.26 4.05 -7.21
N GLY A 124 -7.00 4.66 -8.38
CA GLY A 124 -5.63 4.99 -8.78
C GLY A 124 -5.06 6.17 -7.97
N LYS A 125 -3.73 6.34 -7.97
CA LYS A 125 -3.06 7.42 -7.24
C LYS A 125 -3.61 8.83 -7.56
N PRO A 126 -3.98 9.18 -8.83
CA PRO A 126 -4.61 10.47 -9.11
C PRO A 126 -5.94 10.69 -8.37
N GLU A 127 -6.76 9.65 -8.26
CA GLU A 127 -8.05 9.69 -7.57
C GLU A 127 -7.86 9.74 -6.05
N GLN A 128 -6.93 8.93 -5.51
CA GLN A 128 -6.57 8.97 -4.09
C GLN A 128 -6.07 10.36 -3.67
N HIS A 129 -5.21 10.99 -4.48
CA HIS A 129 -4.75 12.36 -4.25
C HIS A 129 -5.89 13.39 -4.34
N ALA A 130 -6.83 13.22 -5.28
CA ALA A 130 -8.01 14.08 -5.37
C ALA A 130 -8.91 13.97 -4.13
N LEU A 131 -9.09 12.75 -3.60
CA LEU A 131 -9.86 12.49 -2.38
C LEU A 131 -9.17 13.07 -1.13
N ALA A 132 -7.84 12.93 -1.01
CA ALA A 132 -7.08 13.57 0.05
C ALA A 132 -7.23 15.10 0.01
N ARG A 133 -7.19 15.72 -1.18
CA ARG A 133 -7.47 17.15 -1.34
C ARG A 133 -8.89 17.52 -0.95
N ALA A 134 -9.87 16.71 -1.37
CA ALA A 134 -11.28 16.95 -1.07
C ALA A 134 -11.60 16.82 0.43
N SER A 135 -10.82 16.03 1.18
CA SER A 135 -10.94 15.93 2.64
C SER A 135 -10.59 17.22 3.39
N GLY A 136 -9.94 18.18 2.73
CA GLY A 136 -9.47 19.41 3.35
C GLY A 136 -8.23 19.24 4.23
N ASP A 137 -7.62 18.06 4.22
CA ASP A 137 -6.46 17.69 5.02
C ASP A 137 -5.14 18.02 4.29
N PRO A 138 -4.40 19.06 4.71
CA PRO A 138 -3.19 19.47 4.02
C PRO A 138 -2.07 18.43 4.16
N LEU A 139 -2.04 17.69 5.26
CA LEU A 139 -0.99 16.69 5.50
C LEU A 139 -1.23 15.45 4.65
N SER A 140 -2.47 14.95 4.61
CA SER A 140 -2.82 13.85 3.70
C SER A 140 -2.59 14.22 2.24
N THR A 141 -2.92 15.45 1.84
CA THR A 141 -2.63 15.93 0.48
C THR A 141 -1.16 15.84 0.15
N LEU A 142 -0.29 16.33 1.05
CA LEU A 142 1.16 16.28 0.88
C LEU A 142 1.69 14.85 0.82
N PHE A 143 1.20 13.97 1.70
CA PHE A 143 1.61 12.58 1.73
C PHE A 143 1.28 11.86 0.42
N LEU A 144 0.07 12.08 -0.09
CA LEU A 144 -0.40 11.50 -1.34
C LEU A 144 0.33 12.03 -2.58
N ASP A 145 0.81 13.28 -2.53
CA ASP A 145 1.65 13.85 -3.58
C ASP A 145 3.03 13.17 -3.63
N HIS A 146 3.67 13.00 -2.46
CA HIS A 146 4.94 12.28 -2.35
C HIS A 146 4.82 10.81 -2.75
N ASP A 147 3.84 10.11 -2.17
CA ASP A 147 3.52 8.72 -2.50
C ASP A 147 3.32 8.52 -4.00
N TRP A 148 2.52 9.37 -4.64
CA TRP A 148 2.31 9.27 -6.08
C TRP A 148 3.60 9.55 -6.88
N ALA A 149 4.41 10.53 -6.49
CA ALA A 149 5.67 10.82 -7.16
C ALA A 149 6.65 9.62 -7.11
N ASP A 150 6.70 8.93 -5.98
CA ASP A 150 7.54 7.74 -5.80
C ASP A 150 7.03 6.57 -6.63
N GLU A 151 5.73 6.34 -6.66
CA GLU A 151 5.11 5.25 -7.41
C GLU A 151 5.32 5.39 -8.92
N VAL A 152 5.41 6.63 -9.41
CA VAL A 152 5.88 6.89 -10.78
C VAL A 152 7.32 6.39 -10.95
N LEU A 153 8.22 6.69 -10.01
CA LEU A 153 9.60 6.20 -10.03
C LEU A 153 9.69 4.67 -9.89
N HIS A 154 8.88 4.05 -9.03
CA HIS A 154 8.85 2.61 -8.78
C HIS A 154 8.55 1.83 -10.06
N VAL A 155 7.54 2.27 -10.82
CA VAL A 155 7.23 1.71 -12.14
C VAL A 155 8.42 1.78 -13.11
N HIS A 156 9.23 2.85 -13.06
CA HIS A 156 10.41 3.00 -13.92
C HIS A 156 11.58 2.13 -13.44
N ILE A 157 11.78 2.02 -12.13
CA ILE A 157 12.75 1.11 -11.52
C ILE A 157 12.41 -0.33 -11.91
N ALA A 158 11.17 -0.74 -11.69
CA ALA A 158 10.69 -2.09 -11.96
C ALA A 158 10.89 -2.48 -13.42
N ARG A 159 10.55 -1.58 -14.37
CA ARG A 159 10.80 -1.82 -15.80
C ARG A 159 12.29 -2.08 -16.11
N ARG A 160 13.21 -1.35 -15.48
CA ARG A 160 14.66 -1.56 -15.71
C ARG A 160 15.14 -2.87 -15.11
N VAL A 161 14.79 -3.15 -13.86
CA VAL A 161 15.20 -4.36 -13.16
C VAL A 161 14.64 -5.62 -13.85
N LEU A 162 13.35 -5.61 -14.20
CA LEU A 162 12.68 -6.77 -14.81
C LEU A 162 13.10 -7.02 -16.26
N ALA A 163 13.63 -6.02 -16.98
CA ALA A 163 14.12 -6.20 -18.35
C ALA A 163 15.28 -7.20 -18.44
N GLY A 164 16.12 -7.29 -17.40
CA GLY A 164 17.20 -8.27 -17.31
C GLY A 164 16.82 -9.58 -16.59
N ALA A 165 15.68 -9.61 -15.90
CA ALA A 165 15.27 -10.74 -15.06
C ALA A 165 14.53 -11.86 -15.83
N PHE A 166 14.01 -11.52 -17.01
CA PHE A 166 13.22 -12.42 -17.85
C PHE A 166 13.76 -12.47 -19.28
N PRO A 167 13.64 -13.61 -19.97
CA PRO A 167 14.12 -13.75 -21.35
C PRO A 167 13.31 -12.92 -22.36
N SER A 168 12.09 -12.52 -22.00
CA SER A 168 11.24 -11.64 -22.80
C SER A 168 10.14 -11.01 -21.94
N THR A 169 9.53 -9.93 -22.45
CA THR A 169 8.35 -9.32 -21.85
C THR A 169 7.20 -10.33 -21.70
N ALA A 170 6.97 -11.17 -22.71
CA ALA A 170 5.93 -12.20 -22.64
C ALA A 170 6.18 -13.25 -21.55
N ALA A 171 7.45 -13.60 -21.30
CA ALA A 171 7.81 -14.52 -20.22
C ALA A 171 7.56 -13.89 -18.83
N ARG A 172 7.88 -12.60 -18.67
CA ARG A 172 7.55 -11.82 -17.46
C ARG A 172 6.04 -11.75 -17.25
N ASP A 173 5.28 -11.38 -18.28
CA ASP A 173 3.83 -11.22 -18.17
C ASP A 173 3.16 -12.54 -17.79
N LYS A 174 3.59 -13.66 -18.38
CA LYS A 174 3.13 -14.99 -18.00
C LYS A 174 3.50 -15.35 -16.56
N ALA A 175 4.66 -14.91 -16.05
CA ALA A 175 5.05 -15.14 -14.66
C ALA A 175 4.18 -14.32 -13.70
N TYR A 176 3.97 -13.04 -14.01
CA TYR A 176 3.04 -12.16 -13.32
C TYR A 176 1.62 -12.75 -13.27
N GLU A 177 1.07 -13.18 -14.40
CA GLU A 177 -0.28 -13.75 -14.48
C GLU A 177 -0.43 -15.00 -13.59
N ARG A 178 0.56 -15.89 -13.55
CA ARG A 178 0.55 -17.06 -12.66
C ARG A 178 0.58 -16.65 -11.20
N ALA A 179 1.47 -15.73 -10.84
CA ALA A 179 1.59 -15.24 -9.47
C ALA A 179 0.31 -14.53 -9.01
N LEU A 180 -0.28 -13.70 -9.88
CA LEU A 180 -1.52 -12.99 -9.61
C LEU A 180 -2.69 -13.96 -9.45
N ALA A 181 -2.83 -14.96 -10.33
CA ALA A 181 -3.89 -15.95 -10.22
C ALA A 181 -3.85 -16.66 -8.86
N ARG A 182 -2.66 -17.12 -8.45
CA ARG A 182 -2.49 -17.77 -7.15
C ARG A 182 -2.74 -16.81 -5.99
N TYR A 183 -2.27 -15.57 -6.09
CA TYR A 183 -2.53 -14.53 -5.10
C TYR A 183 -4.04 -14.28 -4.92
N LEU A 184 -4.80 -14.19 -6.01
CA LEU A 184 -6.24 -13.97 -5.97
C LEU A 184 -6.97 -15.18 -5.35
N GLU A 185 -6.59 -16.40 -5.70
CA GLU A 185 -7.14 -17.61 -5.06
C GLU A 185 -6.98 -17.60 -3.53
N ILE A 186 -5.75 -17.33 -3.04
CA ILE A 186 -5.48 -17.25 -1.59
C ILE A 186 -6.26 -16.10 -0.96
N SER A 187 -6.37 -14.98 -1.66
CA SER A 187 -7.11 -13.81 -1.19
C SER A 187 -8.61 -14.11 -1.04
N ASP A 188 -9.20 -14.84 -1.99
CA ASP A 188 -10.61 -15.23 -1.96
C ASP A 188 -10.88 -16.28 -0.88
N GLU A 189 -9.99 -17.27 -0.72
CA GLU A 189 -10.05 -18.26 0.37
C GLU A 189 -10.01 -17.59 1.75
N ASP A 190 -9.12 -16.61 1.95
CA ASP A 190 -8.97 -15.93 3.24
C ASP A 190 -10.13 -14.96 3.54
N ARG A 191 -10.69 -14.30 2.51
CA ARG A 191 -11.87 -13.43 2.65
C ARG A 191 -13.15 -14.22 2.96
N ALA A 192 -13.21 -15.50 2.63
CA ALA A 192 -14.35 -16.36 2.97
C ALA A 192 -14.39 -16.77 4.46
N LEU A 193 -13.34 -16.47 5.24
CA LEU A 193 -13.26 -16.76 6.66
C LEU A 193 -14.04 -15.72 7.49
N ASP A 194 -14.80 -16.20 8.49
CA ASP A 194 -15.49 -15.34 9.45
C ASP A 194 -14.48 -14.62 10.37
N ARG A 195 -14.54 -13.29 10.41
CA ARG A 195 -13.60 -12.43 11.15
C ARG A 195 -14.31 -11.19 11.68
N SER A 196 -13.82 -10.66 12.80
CA SER A 196 -14.29 -9.40 13.37
C SER A 196 -13.93 -8.20 12.47
N CYS A 197 -14.91 -7.34 12.16
CA CYS A 197 -14.66 -6.07 11.48
C CYS A 197 -14.19 -5.01 12.49
N TRP A 198 -12.87 -4.79 12.55
CA TRP A 198 -12.29 -3.79 13.45
C TRP A 198 -12.41 -2.35 12.91
N TRP A 199 -12.55 -2.20 11.59
CA TRP A 199 -12.53 -0.88 10.93
C TRP A 199 -13.67 0.01 11.43
N ASP A 200 -14.89 -0.53 11.48
CA ASP A 200 -16.07 0.21 11.91
C ASP A 200 -15.94 0.68 13.36
N GLU A 201 -15.43 -0.18 14.24
CA GLU A 201 -15.18 0.15 15.65
C GLU A 201 -14.11 1.23 15.78
N PHE A 202 -13.02 1.11 15.03
CA PHE A 202 -11.96 2.12 14.95
C PHE A 202 -12.51 3.46 14.48
N TYR A 203 -13.25 3.47 13.37
CA TYR A 203 -13.73 4.71 12.77
C TYR A 203 -14.80 5.40 13.63
N ALA A 204 -15.66 4.63 14.29
CA ALA A 204 -16.59 5.15 15.29
C ALA A 204 -15.83 5.84 16.45
N GLY A 205 -14.71 5.24 16.89
CA GLY A 205 -13.81 5.80 17.90
C GLY A 205 -13.27 7.17 17.51
N VAL A 206 -12.61 7.29 16.35
CA VAL A 206 -11.99 8.56 15.91
C VAL A 206 -13.03 9.66 15.68
N ARG A 207 -14.22 9.30 15.20
CA ARG A 207 -15.34 10.24 15.05
C ARG A 207 -15.83 10.78 16.39
N SER A 208 -15.94 9.92 17.40
CA SER A 208 -16.39 10.32 18.74
C SER A 208 -15.41 11.28 19.41
N CYS A 209 -14.10 11.05 19.26
CA CYS A 209 -13.06 11.95 19.77
C CYS A 209 -13.08 13.31 19.07
N SER A 210 -13.28 13.34 17.74
CA SER A 210 -13.34 14.58 16.96
C SER A 210 -14.56 15.43 17.32
N ALA A 211 -15.68 14.79 17.68
CA ALA A 211 -16.89 15.49 18.13
C ALA A 211 -16.79 16.05 19.57
N ALA A 212 -15.92 15.47 20.40
CA ALA A 212 -15.76 15.85 21.80
C ALA A 212 -14.81 17.05 22.02
N ASP A 213 -13.99 17.44 21.03
CA ASP A 213 -13.07 18.57 21.13
C ASP A 213 -13.09 19.47 19.88
N PRO A 214 -14.09 20.36 19.75
CA PRO A 214 -14.12 21.35 18.68
C PRO A 214 -13.12 22.50 18.86
N SER A 215 -12.26 22.47 19.91
CA SER A 215 -11.41 23.59 20.33
C SER A 215 -9.91 23.40 20.09
N ARG A 216 -9.45 22.20 19.76
CA ARG A 216 -8.06 21.96 19.34
C ARG A 216 -7.87 22.33 17.87
N GLY A 217 -7.62 23.61 17.63
CA GLY A 217 -6.95 24.07 16.42
C GLY A 217 -5.51 23.53 16.31
N PRO A 218 -4.82 23.76 15.18
CA PRO A 218 -3.54 23.11 14.84
C PRO A 218 -2.37 23.41 15.79
N ASP A 219 -2.51 24.35 16.72
CA ASP A 219 -1.44 24.78 17.64
C ASP A 219 -1.63 24.20 19.06
N GLY A 220 -1.91 22.90 19.15
CA GLY A 220 -1.99 22.15 20.40
C GLY A 220 -0.64 21.86 21.08
N ARG A 221 0.43 22.57 20.71
CA ARG A 221 1.70 22.72 21.42
C ARG A 221 2.31 24.09 21.14
#